data_AF-A0A2I0QTI7-F1
#
_entry.id   AF-A0A2I0QTI7-F1
#
_cell.length_a   1.000
_cell.length_b   1.000
_cell.length_c   1.000
_cell.angle_alpha   90.00
_cell.angle_beta   90.00
_cell.angle_gamma   90.00
#
_symmetry.space_group_name_H-M   'P 1'
#
loop_
_entity.id
_entity.type
_entity.pdbx_description
1 polymer ?
#
loop_
_entity_poly.entity_id
_entity_poly.type
_entity_poly.pdbx_seq_one_letter_code
_entity_poly.pdbx_strand_id
1 'polypeptide(L)'
;MFGIITIILILLVVYFTVEKESKKLKTIVSFYFGLVAAIFFGGAIYINFKYQLNTGPVLEGGFQAYFEWVSWFAVLFIVPLAILMIYKAHKLLTKRFVGAFSRYGLLTGFVIIITLSSYAAFYGFILTVYGFAP
;
A
#
# COMPACT_ATOMS: atom_id res chain seq x y z
N MET A 1 6.88 -15.47 4.13
CA MET A 1 6.34 -15.04 5.44
C MET A 1 6.28 -13.52 5.58
N PHE A 2 7.33 -12.77 5.25
CA PHE A 2 7.35 -11.30 5.37
C PHE A 2 6.23 -10.58 4.60
N GLY A 3 5.88 -11.02 3.39
CA GLY A 3 4.81 -10.37 2.63
C GLY A 3 3.43 -10.38 3.30
N ILE A 4 3.11 -11.43 4.08
CA ILE A 4 1.85 -11.48 4.84
C ILE A 4 1.86 -10.43 5.95
N ILE A 5 2.98 -10.31 6.67
CA ILE A 5 3.16 -9.32 7.73
C ILE A 5 3.06 -7.90 7.16
N THR A 6 3.72 -7.62 6.03
CA THR A 6 3.65 -6.31 5.35
C THR A 6 2.21 -5.93 5.01
N ILE A 7 1.42 -6.87 4.47
CA ILE A 7 0.02 -6.62 4.12
C ILE A 7 -0.83 -6.39 5.37
N ILE A 8 -0.64 -7.19 6.42
CA ILE A 8 -1.34 -6.99 7.70
C ILE A 8 -1.04 -5.59 8.26
N LEU A 9 0.22 -5.16 8.24
CA LEU A 9 0.62 -3.82 8.69
C LEU A 9 -0.06 -2.72 7.87
N ILE A 10 -0.13 -2.86 6.54
CA ILE A 10 -0.85 -1.92 5.67
C ILE A 10 -2.34 -1.88 6.03
N LEU A 11 -2.97 -3.04 6.21
CA LEU A 11 -4.39 -3.11 6.59
C LEU A 11 -4.65 -2.47 7.96
N LEU A 12 -3.74 -2.63 8.92
CA LEU A 12 -3.81 -1.95 10.21
C LEU A 12 -3.69 -0.43 10.06
N VAL A 13 -2.72 0.05 9.28
CA VAL A 13 -2.58 1.49 8.99
C VAL A 13 -3.85 2.04 8.35
N VAL A 14 -4.42 1.33 7.37
CA VAL A 14 -5.69 1.68 6.73
C VAL A 14 -6.81 1.74 7.76
N TYR A 15 -6.95 0.72 8.61
CA TYR A 15 -7.96 0.65 9.66
C TYR A 15 -7.91 1.86 10.60
N PHE A 16 -6.74 2.16 11.17
CA PHE A 16 -6.54 3.34 12.03
C PHE A 16 -6.73 4.66 11.27
N THR A 17 -6.45 4.67 9.97
CA THR A 17 -6.66 5.84 9.14
C THR A 17 -8.15 6.17 9.02
N VAL A 18 -9.02 5.19 8.82
CA VAL A 18 -10.46 5.37 8.62
C VAL A 18 -11.34 5.18 9.87
N GLU A 19 -10.76 4.85 11.03
CA GLU A 19 -11.52 4.50 12.24
C GLU A 19 -12.56 5.56 12.63
N LYS A 20 -12.18 6.85 12.54
CA LYS A 20 -13.00 8.02 12.90
C LYS A 20 -13.78 8.60 11.71
N GLU A 21 -13.81 7.91 10.58
CA GLU A 21 -14.50 8.34 9.37
C GLU A 21 -15.94 7.80 9.29
N SER A 22 -16.70 8.28 8.30
CA SER A 22 -18.07 7.83 8.09
C SER A 22 -18.12 6.33 7.81
N LYS A 23 -19.21 5.66 8.25
CA LYS A 23 -19.40 4.21 8.02
C LYS A 23 -19.23 3.85 6.54
N LYS A 24 -19.77 4.67 5.63
CA LYS A 24 -19.66 4.48 4.19
C LYS A 24 -18.20 4.50 3.70
N LEU A 25 -17.40 5.49 4.12
CA LEU A 25 -15.99 5.56 3.71
C LEU A 25 -15.20 4.38 4.27
N LYS A 26 -15.43 4.03 5.55
CA LYS A 26 -14.80 2.87 6.19
C LYS A 26 -15.09 1.58 5.41
N THR A 27 -16.35 1.31 5.07
CA THR A 27 -16.72 0.11 4.29
C THR A 27 -16.08 0.10 2.91
N ILE A 28 -16.12 1.22 2.17
CA ILE A 28 -15.52 1.29 0.83
C ILE A 28 -14.02 1.04 0.87
N VAL A 29 -13.30 1.71 1.78
CA VAL A 29 -11.86 1.58 1.91
C VAL A 29 -11.48 0.18 2.38
N SER A 30 -12.12 -0.35 3.41
CA SER A 30 -11.85 -1.71 3.90
C SER A 30 -12.15 -2.77 2.84
N PHE A 31 -13.24 -2.61 2.09
CA PHE A 31 -13.58 -3.51 0.99
C PHE A 31 -12.53 -3.45 -0.12
N TYR A 32 -12.13 -2.24 -0.55
CA TYR A 32 -11.09 -2.06 -1.56
C TYR A 32 -9.79 -2.74 -1.16
N PHE A 33 -9.24 -2.41 0.01
CA PHE A 33 -7.96 -2.97 0.45
C PHE A 33 -8.05 -4.47 0.76
N GLY A 34 -9.18 -4.96 1.26
CA GLY A 34 -9.43 -6.38 1.46
C GLY A 34 -9.47 -7.15 0.13
N LEU A 35 -10.13 -6.61 -0.89
CA LEU A 35 -10.18 -7.21 -2.22
C LEU A 35 -8.80 -7.22 -2.88
N VAL A 36 -8.08 -6.10 -2.83
CA VAL A 36 -6.70 -6.01 -3.35
C VAL A 36 -5.79 -7.03 -2.66
N ALA A 37 -5.88 -7.19 -1.34
CA ALA A 37 -5.13 -8.20 -0.61
C ALA A 37 -5.49 -9.64 -1.03
N ALA A 38 -6.79 -9.95 -1.18
CA ALA A 38 -7.23 -11.26 -1.62
C ALA A 38 -6.71 -11.61 -3.03
N ILE A 39 -6.81 -10.67 -3.98
CA ILE A 39 -6.30 -10.86 -5.34
C ILE A 39 -4.78 -11.00 -5.32
N PHE A 40 -4.07 -10.15 -4.56
CA PHE A 40 -2.62 -10.22 -4.43
C PHE A 40 -2.15 -11.61 -4.00
N PHE A 41 -2.72 -12.16 -2.92
CA PHE A 41 -2.36 -13.48 -2.41
C PHE A 41 -2.74 -14.58 -3.38
N GLY A 42 -3.93 -14.52 -3.99
CA GLY A 42 -4.36 -15.50 -4.98
C GLY A 42 -3.41 -15.59 -6.17
N GLY A 43 -3.02 -14.44 -6.73
CA GLY A 43 -2.06 -14.39 -7.83
C GLY A 43 -0.65 -14.79 -7.42
N ALA A 44 -0.19 -14.39 -6.23
CA ALA A 44 1.11 -14.80 -5.71
C ALA A 44 1.19 -16.33 -5.57
N ILE A 45 0.14 -16.95 -5.01
CA ILE A 45 0.05 -18.41 -4.89
C ILE A 45 0.06 -19.07 -6.28
N TYR A 46 -0.74 -18.57 -7.23
CA TYR A 46 -0.79 -19.08 -8.60
C TYR A 46 0.57 -19.01 -9.29
N ILE A 47 1.28 -17.88 -9.22
CA ILE A 47 2.61 -17.71 -9.82
C ILE A 47 3.61 -18.68 -9.19
N ASN A 48 3.62 -18.79 -7.85
CA ASN A 48 4.49 -19.72 -7.13
C ASN A 48 4.29 -21.17 -7.60
N PHE A 49 3.04 -21.61 -7.76
CA PHE A 49 2.73 -22.95 -8.26
C PHE A 49 3.10 -23.14 -9.73
N LYS A 50 2.74 -22.18 -10.59
CA LYS A 50 2.96 -22.26 -12.03
C LYS A 50 4.45 -22.32 -12.40
N TYR A 51 5.28 -21.53 -11.71
CA TYR A 51 6.71 -21.40 -12.01
C TYR A 51 7.62 -22.21 -11.08
N GLN A 52 7.04 -23.00 -10.17
CA GLN A 52 7.76 -23.84 -9.20
C GLN A 52 8.79 -23.06 -8.37
N LEU A 53 8.46 -21.82 -8.00
CA LEU A 53 9.40 -20.89 -7.35
C LEU A 53 9.99 -21.42 -6.03
N ASN A 54 9.32 -22.40 -5.39
CA ASN A 54 9.73 -22.96 -4.11
C ASN A 54 10.18 -24.44 -4.19
N THR A 55 10.04 -25.11 -5.34
CA THR A 55 10.20 -26.56 -5.43
C THR A 55 10.79 -26.98 -6.78
N GLY A 56 12.11 -26.89 -6.94
CA GLY A 56 12.83 -27.36 -8.13
C GLY A 56 13.56 -26.23 -8.87
N PRO A 57 14.15 -26.53 -10.06
CA PRO A 57 14.72 -25.50 -10.92
C PRO A 57 13.60 -24.55 -11.35
N VAL A 58 13.77 -23.26 -11.05
CA VAL A 58 12.79 -22.23 -11.36
C VAL A 58 12.59 -22.15 -12.87
N LEU A 59 11.33 -22.25 -13.30
CA LEU A 59 10.98 -22.09 -14.71
C LEU A 59 11.32 -20.67 -15.18
N GLU A 60 11.83 -20.57 -16.41
CA GLU A 60 12.29 -19.31 -16.99
C GLU A 60 11.20 -18.22 -16.91
N GLY A 61 11.60 -17.02 -16.49
CA GLY A 61 10.69 -15.87 -16.32
C GLY A 61 9.84 -15.89 -15.04
N GLY A 62 9.90 -16.92 -14.19
CA GLY A 62 9.10 -17.00 -12.97
C GLY A 62 9.37 -15.87 -11.97
N PHE A 63 10.63 -15.54 -11.75
CA PHE A 63 11.03 -14.42 -10.89
C PHE A 63 10.58 -13.07 -11.44
N GLN A 64 10.70 -12.86 -12.75
CA GLN A 64 10.23 -11.64 -13.40
C GLN A 64 8.72 -11.49 -13.26
N ALA A 65 7.95 -12.55 -13.52
CA ALA A 65 6.50 -12.54 -13.38
C ALA A 65 6.08 -12.23 -11.93
N TYR A 66 6.79 -12.79 -10.93
CA TYR A 66 6.52 -12.51 -9.53
C TYR A 66 6.89 -11.06 -9.15
N PHE A 67 8.02 -10.55 -9.64
CA PHE A 67 8.44 -9.17 -9.44
C PHE A 67 7.43 -8.17 -10.03
N GLU A 68 6.99 -8.38 -11.27
CA GLU A 68 6.00 -7.53 -11.93
C GLU A 68 4.67 -7.56 -11.16
N TRP A 69 4.23 -8.74 -10.72
CA TRP A 69 3.05 -8.90 -9.87
C TRP A 69 3.16 -8.08 -8.59
N VAL A 70 4.25 -8.25 -7.83
CA VAL A 70 4.49 -7.50 -6.58
C VAL A 70 4.55 -6.00 -6.83
N SER A 71 5.19 -5.57 -7.93
CA SER A 71 5.34 -4.15 -8.28
C SER A 71 4.01 -3.49 -8.59
N TRP A 72 3.13 -4.14 -9.36
CA TRP A 72 1.79 -3.63 -9.64
C TRP A 72 0.97 -3.48 -8.35
N PHE A 73 1.04 -4.46 -7.47
CA PHE A 73 0.32 -4.41 -6.20
C PHE A 73 0.91 -3.39 -5.22
N ALA A 74 2.21 -3.13 -5.26
CA ALA A 74 2.81 -2.03 -4.50
C ALA A 74 2.13 -0.69 -4.86
N VAL A 75 1.92 -0.42 -6.15
CA VAL A 75 1.18 0.78 -6.60
C VAL A 75 -0.26 0.77 -6.08
N LEU A 76 -0.97 -0.35 -6.23
CA LEU A 76 -2.38 -0.50 -5.81
C LEU A 76 -2.59 -0.38 -4.30
N PHE A 77 -1.59 -0.71 -3.48
CA PHE A 77 -1.64 -0.49 -2.04
C PHE A 77 -1.26 0.95 -1.67
N ILE A 78 -0.18 1.47 -2.24
CA ILE A 78 0.47 2.69 -1.73
C ILE A 78 -0.20 3.95 -2.23
N VAL A 79 -0.57 4.02 -3.52
CA VAL A 79 -1.18 5.22 -4.08
C VAL A 79 -2.53 5.55 -3.41
N PRO A 80 -3.47 4.60 -3.27
CA PRO A 80 -4.72 4.87 -2.55
C PRO A 80 -4.49 5.20 -1.08
N LEU A 81 -3.50 4.59 -0.43
CA LEU A 81 -3.15 4.90 0.96
C LEU A 81 -2.61 6.34 1.08
N ALA A 82 -1.75 6.77 0.16
CA ALA A 82 -1.24 8.14 0.10
C ALA A 82 -2.37 9.15 -0.07
N ILE A 83 -3.31 8.89 -0.98
CA ILE A 83 -4.51 9.73 -1.18
C ILE A 83 -5.33 9.81 0.11
N LEU A 84 -5.55 8.68 0.79
CA LEU A 84 -6.28 8.63 2.05
C LEU A 84 -5.59 9.43 3.16
N MET A 85 -4.26 9.36 3.23
CA MET A 85 -3.45 10.13 4.18
C MET A 85 -3.50 11.63 3.90
N ILE A 86 -3.43 12.05 2.63
CA ILE A 86 -3.58 13.45 2.23
C ILE A 86 -4.98 13.96 2.59
N TYR A 87 -6.02 13.18 2.30
CA TYR A 87 -7.40 13.50 2.67
C TYR A 87 -7.53 13.71 4.19
N LYS A 88 -6.96 12.81 4.98
CA LYS A 88 -6.99 12.89 6.45
C LYS A 88 -6.21 14.10 6.97
N ALA A 89 -5.02 14.36 6.42
CA ALA A 89 -4.22 15.54 6.76
C ALA A 89 -4.99 16.84 6.46
N HIS A 90 -5.60 16.95 5.28
CA HIS A 90 -6.42 18.09 4.90
C HIS A 90 -7.58 18.31 5.88
N LYS A 91 -8.33 17.25 6.22
CA LYS A 91 -9.45 17.32 7.17
C LYS A 91 -9.01 17.75 8.57
N LEU A 92 -7.85 17.27 9.04
CA LEU A 92 -7.28 17.65 10.34
C LEU A 92 -6.84 19.12 10.38
N LEU A 93 -6.14 19.57 9.33
CA LEU A 93 -5.67 20.96 9.24
C LEU A 93 -6.84 21.94 9.15
N THR A 94 -7.89 21.59 8.39
CA THR A 94 -9.11 22.41 8.27
C THR A 94 -9.80 22.65 9.60
N LYS A 95 -9.77 21.67 10.51
CA LYS A 95 -10.41 21.79 11.83
C LYS A 95 -9.58 22.58 12.84
N ARG A 96 -8.25 22.64 12.67
CA ARG A 96 -7.34 23.21 13.67
C ARG A 96 -6.85 24.62 13.34
N PHE A 97 -6.81 25.01 12.07
CA PHE A 97 -6.22 26.28 11.64
C PHE A 97 -7.25 27.21 11.00
N VAL A 98 -7.33 28.44 11.51
CA VAL A 98 -8.24 29.49 11.02
C VAL A 98 -7.62 30.30 9.87
N GLY A 99 -6.28 30.39 9.81
CA GLY A 99 -5.56 31.12 8.77
C GLY A 99 -5.42 30.32 7.47
N ALA A 100 -5.86 30.90 6.34
CA ALA A 100 -5.76 30.25 5.03
C ALA A 100 -4.30 30.02 4.61
N PHE A 101 -3.42 31.01 4.79
CA PHE A 101 -2.02 30.94 4.36
C PHE A 101 -1.23 29.84 5.10
N SER A 102 -1.35 29.77 6.43
CA SER A 102 -0.71 28.73 7.24
C SER A 102 -1.25 27.33 6.93
N ARG A 103 -2.57 27.22 6.66
CA ARG A 103 -3.19 25.95 6.25
C ARG A 103 -2.64 25.44 4.92
N TYR A 104 -2.54 26.28 3.89
CA TYR A 104 -2.02 25.85 2.59
C TYR A 104 -0.52 25.53 2.66
N GLY A 105 0.28 26.33 3.36
CA GLY A 105 1.70 26.05 3.55
C GLY A 105 1.95 24.69 4.23
N LEU A 106 1.22 24.42 5.33
CA LEU A 106 1.32 23.13 6.02
C LEU A 106 0.84 21.97 5.16
N LEU A 107 -0.29 22.12 4.45
CA LEU A 107 -0.81 21.07 3.60
C LEU A 107 0.18 20.70 2.50
N THR A 108 0.80 21.69 1.84
CA THR A 108 1.83 21.45 0.83
C THR A 108 3.01 20.69 1.42
N GLY A 109 3.47 21.07 2.62
CA GLY A 109 4.52 20.34 3.34
C GLY A 109 4.13 18.87 3.60
N PHE A 110 2.91 18.62 4.07
CA PHE A 110 2.40 17.26 4.27
C PHE A 110 2.32 16.46 2.96
N VAL A 111 1.87 17.07 1.86
CA VAL A 111 1.80 16.40 0.56
C VAL A 111 3.19 15.97 0.09
N ILE A 112 4.20 16.84 0.25
CA ILE A 112 5.60 16.51 -0.09
C ILE A 112 6.08 15.33 0.76
N ILE A 113 5.90 15.40 2.08
CA ILE A 113 6.32 14.33 3.00
C ILE A 113 5.62 13.01 2.68
N ILE A 114 4.32 13.03 2.44
CA ILE A 114 3.53 11.83 2.10
C ILE A 114 4.00 11.26 0.77
N THR A 115 4.27 12.10 -0.23
CA THR A 115 4.77 11.65 -1.54
C THR A 115 6.12 10.96 -1.41
N LEU A 116 7.07 11.58 -0.70
CA LEU A 116 8.40 11.00 -0.47
C LEU A 116 8.31 9.70 0.34
N SER A 117 7.47 9.68 1.38
CA SER A 117 7.25 8.48 2.21
C SER A 117 6.59 7.35 1.41
N SER A 118 5.69 7.69 0.49
CA SER A 118 5.02 6.72 -0.39
C SER A 118 6.00 6.12 -1.40
N TYR A 119 6.91 6.93 -1.94
CA TYR A 119 7.99 6.45 -2.79
C TYR A 119 8.91 5.48 -2.03
N ALA A 120 9.33 5.83 -0.80
CA ALA A 120 10.10 4.92 0.04
C ALA A 120 9.34 3.63 0.38
N ALA A 121 8.04 3.75 0.72
CA ALA A 121 7.18 2.61 1.00
C ALA A 121 7.02 1.68 -0.21
N PHE A 122 7.08 2.21 -1.44
CA PHE A 122 6.99 1.41 -2.67
C PHE A 122 8.15 0.44 -2.80
N TYR A 123 9.38 0.94 -2.67
CA TYR A 123 10.55 0.06 -2.67
C TYR A 123 10.58 -0.84 -1.45
N GLY A 124 10.19 -0.34 -0.27
CA GLY A 124 10.10 -1.15 0.94
C GLY A 124 9.11 -2.32 0.81
N PHE A 125 7.96 -2.09 0.18
CA PHE A 125 6.97 -3.12 -0.11
C PHE A 125 7.56 -4.19 -1.04
N ILE A 126 8.14 -3.77 -2.17
CA ILE A 126 8.75 -4.70 -3.12
C ILE A 126 9.85 -5.51 -2.42
N LEU A 127 10.78 -4.87 -1.72
CA LEU A 127 11.88 -5.55 -1.03
C LEU A 127 11.41 -6.54 0.03
N THR A 128 10.37 -6.21 0.80
CA THR A 128 9.86 -7.08 1.87
C THR A 128 9.03 -8.26 1.34
N VAL A 129 8.36 -8.08 0.21
CA VAL A 129 7.41 -9.06 -0.35
C VAL A 129 8.06 -9.97 -1.40
N TYR A 130 8.82 -9.37 -2.33
CA TYR A 130 9.60 -10.10 -3.32
C TYR A 130 10.86 -10.71 -2.69
N GLY A 131 11.47 -10.00 -1.72
CA GLY A 131 12.74 -10.38 -1.11
C GLY A 131 13.94 -9.82 -1.89
N PHE A 132 15.13 -9.96 -1.30
CA PHE A 132 16.37 -9.91 -2.07
C PHE A 132 16.46 -11.27 -2.77
N ALA A 133 15.96 -11.38 -3.99
CA ALA A 133 16.20 -12.58 -4.79
C ALA A 133 17.74 -12.81 -4.87
N PRO A 134 18.24 -14.02 -4.56
CA PRO A 134 19.66 -14.35 -4.66
C PRO A 134 20.16 -14.32 -6.11
#